data_AF-A0A1Q7HGU1-F1
#
_entry.id   AF-A0A1Q7HGU1-F1
#
_cell.length_a   1.000
_cell.length_b   1.000
_cell.length_c   1.000
_cell.angle_alpha   90.00
_cell.angle_beta   90.00
_cell.angle_gamma   90.00
#
_symmetry.space_group_name_H-M   'P 1'
#
loop_
_entity.id
_entity.type
_entity.pdbx_description
1 polymer ?
#
loop_
_entity_poly.entity_id
_entity_poly.type
_entity_poly.pdbx_seq_one_letter_code
_entity_poly.pdbx_strand_id
1 'polypeptide(L)'
;MPNIGGPELLLILAVVLIVFGAGKLPDVLGQLGKGVRSFRDEAQNEKPAQATAGAASAASAAPGTTVYCRNCGRPNGADSKFCTNCGQAL
;
A
#
# COMPACT_ATOMS: atom_id res chain seq x y z
N MET A 1 -5.53 10.21 -33.70
CA MET A 1 -5.42 10.74 -32.33
C MET A 1 -4.08 10.27 -31.81
N PRO A 2 -3.19 11.15 -31.32
CA PRO A 2 -1.91 10.74 -30.78
C PRO A 2 -2.18 9.75 -29.65
N ASN A 3 -1.82 8.49 -29.85
CA ASN A 3 -2.00 7.45 -28.85
C ASN A 3 -0.89 7.65 -27.83
N ILE A 4 -1.12 8.53 -26.85
CA ILE A 4 -0.29 8.64 -25.64
C ILE A 4 -0.30 7.27 -24.97
N GLY A 5 0.68 6.46 -25.34
CA GLY A 5 0.81 5.10 -24.87
C GLY A 5 1.59 5.05 -23.56
N GLY A 6 1.69 3.83 -23.01
CA GLY A 6 2.61 3.54 -21.91
C GLY A 6 4.02 4.13 -22.06
N PRO A 7 4.68 4.06 -23.24
CA PRO A 7 6.04 4.58 -23.38
C PRO A 7 6.14 6.12 -23.29
N GLU A 8 5.20 6.87 -23.86
CA GLU A 8 5.22 8.35 -23.75
C GLU A 8 4.97 8.81 -22.31
N LEU A 9 4.07 8.15 -21.58
CA LEU A 9 3.85 8.46 -20.17
C LEU A 9 5.10 8.17 -19.32
N LEU A 10 5.82 7.09 -19.60
CA LEU A 10 7.08 6.75 -18.93
C LEU A 10 8.17 7.79 -19.23
N LEU A 11 8.27 8.27 -20.47
CA LEU A 11 9.24 9.30 -20.87
C LEU A 11 8.98 10.61 -20.13
N ILE A 12 7.73 11.04 -20.05
CA ILE A 12 7.34 12.26 -19.31
C ILE A 12 7.65 12.09 -17.82
N LEU A 13 7.30 10.94 -17.23
CA LEU A 13 7.61 10.62 -15.84
C LEU A 13 9.12 10.69 -15.58
N ALA A 14 9.95 10.17 -16.49
CA ALA A 14 11.41 10.22 -16.37
C ALA A 14 11.93 11.66 -16.33
N VAL A 15 11.43 12.54 -17.23
CA VAL A 15 11.80 13.98 -17.22
C VAL A 15 11.39 14.64 -15.90
N VAL A 16 10.18 14.38 -15.41
CA VAL A 16 9.71 14.89 -14.12
C VAL A 16 10.59 14.40 -12.97
N LEU A 17 10.98 13.12 -12.95
CA LEU A 17 11.88 12.57 -11.93
C LEU A 17 13.28 13.17 -11.99
N ILE A 18 13.77 13.59 -13.16
CA ILE A 18 15.06 14.30 -13.28
C ILE A 18 14.95 15.72 -12.71
N VAL A 19 13.87 16.45 -13.00
CA VAL A 19 13.67 17.83 -12.54
C VAL A 19 13.41 17.89 -11.03
N PHE A 20 12.51 17.04 -10.53
CA PHE A 20 12.11 17.04 -9.12
C PHE A 20 12.97 16.12 -8.25
N GLY A 21 13.60 15.10 -8.82
CA GLY A 21 14.34 14.06 -8.10
C GLY A 21 13.48 12.85 -7.71
N ALA A 22 14.10 11.66 -7.71
CA ALA A 22 13.41 10.38 -7.42
C ALA A 22 12.78 10.29 -6.03
N GLY A 23 13.29 11.03 -5.03
CA GLY A 23 12.76 11.03 -3.67
C GLY A 23 11.62 12.03 -3.43
N LYS A 24 11.55 13.13 -4.21
CA LYS A 24 10.58 14.21 -3.96
C LYS A 24 9.18 13.86 -4.47
N LEU A 25 9.08 13.19 -5.61
CA LEU A 25 7.80 12.77 -6.16
C LEU A 25 7.00 11.85 -5.22
N PRO A 26 7.57 10.74 -4.69
CA PRO A 26 6.84 9.87 -3.77
C PRO A 26 6.54 10.53 -2.42
N ASP A 27 7.42 11.41 -1.93
CA ASP A 27 7.19 12.17 -0.69
C ASP A 27 6.00 13.13 -0.81
N VAL A 28 5.96 13.92 -1.88
CA VAL A 28 4.85 14.86 -2.17
C VAL A 28 3.53 14.10 -2.40
N LEU A 29 3.55 13.03 -3.18
CA LEU A 29 2.36 12.19 -3.40
C LEU A 29 1.90 11.52 -2.10
N GLY A 30 2.83 11.10 -1.23
CA GLY A 30 2.52 10.50 0.06
C GLY A 30 1.82 11.47 1.01
N GLN A 31 2.28 12.73 1.08
CA GLN A 31 1.63 13.77 1.89
C GLN A 31 0.27 14.18 1.31
N LEU A 32 0.19 14.38 -0.01
CA LEU A 32 -1.07 14.67 -0.71
C LEU A 32 -2.09 13.54 -0.53
N GLY A 33 -1.65 12.29 -0.66
CA GLY A 33 -2.50 11.11 -0.56
C GLY A 33 -3.14 10.96 0.82
N LYS A 34 -2.41 11.28 1.89
CA LYS A 34 -2.96 11.30 3.26
C LYS A 34 -4.05 12.36 3.41
N GLY A 35 -3.84 13.56 2.89
CA GLY A 35 -4.87 14.62 2.88
C GLY A 35 -6.12 14.18 2.13
N VAL A 36 -5.95 13.70 0.89
CA VAL A 36 -7.07 13.17 0.08
C VAL A 36 -7.79 12.02 0.78
N ARG A 37 -7.06 11.15 1.49
CA ARG A 37 -7.65 10.06 2.28
C ARG A 37 -8.57 10.61 3.36
N SER A 38 -8.09 11.55 4.18
CA SER A 38 -8.89 12.19 5.23
C SER A 38 -10.13 12.87 4.67
N PHE A 39 -10.00 13.63 3.57
CA PHE A 39 -11.16 14.25 2.90
C PHE A 39 -12.18 13.20 2.43
N ARG A 40 -11.71 12.07 1.90
CA ARG A 40 -12.58 10.98 1.45
C ARG A 40 -13.23 10.21 2.60
N ASP A 41 -12.52 10.02 3.70
CA ASP A 41 -13.03 9.33 4.90
C ASP A 41 -14.08 10.18 5.61
N GLU A 42 -13.88 11.50 5.72
CA GLU A 42 -14.86 12.44 6.23
C GLU A 42 -16.08 12.53 5.32
N ALA A 43 -15.87 12.59 3.99
CA ALA A 43 -16.95 12.61 3.01
C ALA A 43 -17.75 11.28 2.94
N GLN A 44 -17.20 10.16 3.42
CA GLN A 44 -17.84 8.83 3.41
C GLN A 44 -18.39 8.41 4.78
N ASN A 45 -18.35 9.27 5.80
CA ASN A 45 -18.73 8.95 7.18
C ASN A 45 -20.26 8.90 7.40
N GLU A 46 -20.92 7.97 6.69
CA GLU A 46 -22.21 7.38 7.08
C GLU A 46 -22.10 5.86 7.35
N LYS A 47 -20.90 5.23 7.25
CA LYS A 47 -20.71 3.84 7.70
C LYS A 47 -19.26 3.52 8.07
N PRO A 48 -18.99 2.77 9.15
CA PRO A 48 -17.63 2.55 9.61
C PRO A 48 -16.99 1.43 8.79
N ALA A 49 -15.92 1.73 8.07
CA ALA A 49 -15.00 0.70 7.63
C ALA A 49 -13.62 1.30 7.39
N GLN A 50 -12.66 0.76 8.15
CA GLN A 50 -11.24 0.86 7.91
C GLN A 50 -10.93 0.76 6.42
N ALA A 51 -10.13 1.70 5.93
CA ALA A 51 -9.55 1.58 4.61
C ALA A 51 -8.10 2.07 4.63
N THR A 52 -7.28 1.33 5.36
CA THR A 52 -5.88 1.12 4.98
C THR A 52 -5.84 0.43 3.61
N ALA A 53 -5.67 1.21 2.54
CA ALA A 53 -4.93 0.84 1.32
C ALA A 53 -5.03 1.91 0.23
N GLY A 54 -3.87 2.35 -0.28
CA GLY A 54 -3.70 2.58 -1.72
C GLY A 54 -3.42 4.01 -2.19
N ALA A 55 -2.16 4.44 -2.09
CA ALA A 55 -1.45 5.14 -3.17
C ALA A 55 0.07 5.07 -2.90
N ALA A 56 0.81 4.50 -3.86
CA ALA A 56 2.27 4.35 -3.92
C ALA A 56 2.92 3.39 -2.90
N SER A 57 2.75 2.08 -3.12
CA SER A 57 3.85 1.13 -2.90
C SER A 57 4.30 0.59 -4.26
N ALA A 58 5.19 1.35 -4.90
CA ALA A 58 6.09 0.85 -5.93
C ALA A 58 7.43 0.47 -5.25
N ALA A 59 7.34 -0.42 -4.27
CA ALA A 59 8.48 -1.10 -3.65
C ALA A 59 7.96 -2.37 -2.94
N SER A 60 7.72 -3.42 -3.73
CA SER A 60 7.76 -4.80 -3.21
C SER A 60 9.24 -5.15 -2.99
N ALA A 61 9.71 -5.93 -2.01
CA ALA A 61 9.09 -7.04 -1.31
C ALA A 61 9.82 -7.34 0.02
N ALA A 62 9.09 -7.82 1.02
CA ALA A 62 9.63 -8.79 1.97
C ALA A 62 8.65 -9.99 1.98
N PRO A 63 8.96 -11.12 1.32
CA PRO A 63 8.19 -12.34 1.45
C PRO A 63 8.58 -13.02 2.77
N GLY A 64 8.07 -12.50 3.88
CA GLY A 64 8.00 -13.27 5.12
C GLY A 64 6.77 -14.16 5.05
N THR A 65 6.94 -15.47 4.99
CA THR A 65 5.87 -16.47 4.94
C THR A 65 4.95 -16.35 6.15
N THR A 66 3.90 -15.54 6.05
CA THR A 66 2.85 -15.45 7.06
C THR A 66 2.06 -16.76 7.09
N VAL A 67 2.09 -17.46 8.23
CA VAL A 67 1.34 -18.69 8.45
C VAL A 67 0.00 -18.32 9.07
N TYR A 68 -1.10 -18.79 8.48
CA TYR A 68 -2.45 -18.55 8.98
C TYR A 68 -2.87 -19.65 9.94
N CYS A 69 -3.35 -19.26 11.12
CA CYS A 69 -3.87 -20.21 12.10
C CYS A 69 -5.15 -20.87 11.56
N ARG A 70 -5.19 -22.22 11.51
CA ARG A 70 -6.37 -22.98 11.05
C ARG A 70 -7.60 -22.88 11.96
N ASN A 71 -7.41 -22.54 13.24
CA ASN A 71 -8.51 -22.48 14.21
C ASN A 71 -9.20 -21.11 14.27
N CYS A 72 -8.44 -20.01 14.17
CA CYS A 72 -8.99 -18.64 14.29
C CYS A 72 -8.73 -17.73 13.08
N GLY A 73 -7.98 -18.19 12.08
CA GLY A 73 -7.72 -17.44 10.85
C GLY A 73 -6.71 -16.29 10.98
N ARG A 74 -6.11 -16.07 12.15
CA ARG A 74 -5.15 -14.97 12.33
C ARG A 74 -3.80 -15.25 11.66
N PRO A 75 -3.20 -14.24 11.01
CA PRO A 75 -1.83 -14.33 10.52
C PRO A 75 -0.86 -14.36 11.71
N ASN A 76 0.14 -15.24 11.66
CA ASN A 76 1.27 -15.21 12.57
C ASN A 76 2.56 -15.28 11.76
N GLY A 77 3.67 -14.84 12.36
CA GLY A 77 4.99 -14.94 11.75
C GLY A 77 5.41 -16.39 11.56
N ALA A 78 6.27 -16.65 10.57
CA ALA A 78 6.74 -17.99 10.20
C ALA A 78 7.33 -18.80 11.38
N ASP A 79 7.92 -18.11 12.36
CA ASP A 79 8.58 -18.71 13.52
C ASP A 79 7.64 -19.03 14.69
N SER A 80 6.35 -18.72 14.56
CA SER A 80 5.36 -18.88 15.64
C SER A 80 4.90 -20.35 15.71
N LYS A 81 5.37 -21.12 16.71
CA LYS A 81 4.90 -22.50 16.95
C LYS A 81 3.44 -22.61 17.39
N PHE A 82 2.93 -21.57 18.03
CA PHE A 82 1.56 -21.52 18.56
C PHE A 82 0.90 -20.19 18.23
N CYS A 83 -0.42 -20.22 18.13
CA CYS A 83 -1.22 -19.04 17.84
C CYS A 83 -1.27 -18.15 19.07
N THR A 84 -0.86 -16.89 18.94
CA THR A 84 -0.87 -15.92 20.05
C THR A 84 -2.29 -15.53 20.49
N ASN A 85 -3.33 -15.95 19.75
CA ASN A 85 -4.72 -15.63 20.06
C ASN A 85 -5.54 -16.79 20.61
N CYS A 86 -5.39 -18.01 20.06
CA CYS A 86 -6.19 -19.17 20.49
C CYS A 86 -5.36 -20.34 21.04
N GLY A 87 -4.02 -20.22 21.07
CA GLY A 87 -3.12 -21.24 21.63
C GLY A 87 -2.93 -22.51 20.78
N GLN A 88 -3.62 -22.62 19.64
CA GLN A 88 -3.49 -23.76 18.72
C GLN A 88 -2.09 -23.80 18.10
N ALA A 89 -1.54 -25.00 17.84
CA ALA A 89 -0.34 -25.15 17.03
C ALA A 89 -0.58 -24.61 15.61
N LEU A 90 0.41 -23.89 15.07
CA LEU A 90 0.37 -23.34 13.71
C LEU A 90 0.94 -24.29 12.65
#